data_AF-A0A7V6BEY7-F1
#
_entry.id   AF-A0A7V6BEY7-F1
#
_cell.length_a   1.000
_cell.length_b   1.000
_cell.length_c   1.000
_cell.angle_alpha   90.00
_cell.angle_beta   90.00
_cell.angle_gamma   90.00
#
_symmetry.space_group_name_H-M   'P 1'
#
loop_
_entity.id
_entity.type
_entity.pdbx_description
1 polymer ?
#
loop_
_entity_poly.entity_id
_entity_poly.type
_entity_poly.pdbx_seq_one_letter_code
_entity_poly.pdbx_strand_id
1 'polypeptide(L)'
;MALPVRCSYSFIGPIPGSIMYQKSILKMRPLIRKLKLRTLSARIAVILAVLAIGCQSGWGQSAAPPVEKIVIQHIGPPAASDDLIKANIKTKPGDPYVRANIDEDVRTLYSTGYFYNIRVGEEKSDQGVVVTYFLQGKPVLTEIQFSGNKKYSRSKLLKKISSKTGQPLDEHKLFSDTKEILKMYQKAGMQKTQVKYTLNIDENAGKGSVTFEIVEAPKVKIREVQFVGANAFPQKKLRKVIKTRKHWMFSWLTGSGVLKDEQFLDDKEKLAEFYRNEGYIDFEIKDVQFEQLSPKWMTIKIIVSEGKQYKVGHIEFKGNELFKSEDILKGVVVDGKPVRPEMLPGKTFTPKALTKDLQAIEDFYGSKGYIDVQI
;
A
#
# COMPACT_ATOMS: atom_id res chain seq x y z
N MET A 1 6.71 43.49 13.06
CA MET A 1 5.47 42.73 13.33
C MET A 1 4.82 42.51 11.97
N ALA A 2 5.07 41.36 11.33
CA ALA A 2 4.72 41.13 9.94
C ALA A 2 3.31 40.54 9.84
N LEU A 3 2.42 41.19 9.10
CA LEU A 3 1.13 40.66 8.69
C LEU A 3 1.30 39.92 7.35
N PRO A 4 0.71 38.73 7.18
CA PRO A 4 0.79 38.00 5.92
C PRO A 4 -0.02 38.71 4.84
N VAL A 5 0.57 38.88 3.66
CA VAL A 5 -0.18 39.18 2.43
C VAL A 5 -0.93 37.89 2.08
N ARG A 6 -2.23 37.99 1.82
CA ARG A 6 -3.05 36.86 1.37
C ARG A 6 -3.59 37.17 0.00
N CYS A 7 -3.08 36.48 -1.02
CA CYS A 7 -3.70 36.51 -2.34
C CYS A 7 -4.97 35.63 -2.34
N SER A 8 -6.14 36.25 -2.52
CA SER A 8 -7.44 35.55 -2.49
C SER A 8 -8.10 35.62 -3.86
N TYR A 9 -8.25 34.47 -4.53
CA TYR A 9 -9.06 34.36 -5.74
C TYR A 9 -10.49 33.97 -5.37
N SER A 10 -11.46 34.82 -5.70
CA SER A 10 -12.89 34.51 -5.51
C SER A 10 -13.42 33.75 -6.73
N PHE A 11 -13.89 32.52 -6.50
CA PHE A 11 -14.61 31.70 -7.48
C PHE A 11 -16.11 31.79 -7.22
N ILE A 12 -16.90 32.04 -8.26
CA ILE A 12 -18.37 32.07 -8.20
C ILE A 12 -18.89 30.76 -8.80
N GLY A 13 -19.41 29.86 -7.96
CA GLY A 13 -20.06 28.60 -8.37
C GLY A 13 -20.73 27.89 -7.18
N PRO A 14 -21.88 27.22 -7.37
CA PRO A 14 -22.71 26.71 -6.27
C PRO A 14 -22.14 25.42 -5.67
N ILE A 15 -22.12 25.34 -4.34
CA ILE A 15 -21.76 24.18 -3.53
C ILE A 15 -23.04 23.39 -3.22
N PRO A 16 -23.12 22.08 -3.48
CA PRO A 16 -24.17 21.25 -2.90
C PRO A 16 -23.65 20.40 -1.73
N GLY A 17 -24.30 20.59 -0.58
CA GLY A 17 -24.93 19.49 0.17
C GLY A 17 -24.06 18.61 1.05
N SER A 18 -23.90 19.01 2.30
CA SER A 18 -23.45 18.20 3.43
C SER A 18 -24.46 17.08 3.75
N ILE A 19 -24.00 15.83 3.86
CA ILE A 19 -24.79 14.70 4.38
C ILE A 19 -24.26 14.34 5.77
N MET A 20 -25.11 14.57 6.77
CA MET A 20 -24.94 14.23 8.18
C MET A 20 -25.16 12.72 8.39
N TYR A 21 -24.19 12.03 8.98
CA TYR A 21 -24.35 10.66 9.48
C TYR A 21 -24.77 10.70 10.96
N GLN A 22 -25.99 10.26 11.23
CA GLN A 22 -26.59 10.21 12.56
C GLN A 22 -26.15 8.91 13.28
N LYS A 23 -25.45 9.04 14.41
CA LYS A 23 -25.10 7.94 15.32
C LYS A 23 -26.31 7.55 16.16
N SER A 24 -26.82 6.34 15.98
CA SER A 24 -27.85 5.73 16.83
C SER A 24 -27.18 4.96 17.97
N ILE A 25 -27.30 5.47 19.20
CA ILE A 25 -26.85 4.83 20.44
C ILE A 25 -28.03 4.08 21.05
N LEU A 26 -27.95 2.74 21.09
CA LEU A 26 -28.93 1.88 21.75
C LEU A 26 -28.58 1.79 23.26
N LYS A 27 -29.37 2.46 24.12
CA LYS A 27 -29.32 2.32 25.58
C LYS A 27 -30.21 1.16 26.02
N MET A 28 -29.62 0.09 26.57
CA MET A 28 -30.36 -0.91 27.35
C MET A 28 -30.32 -0.55 28.85
N ARG A 29 -31.51 -0.44 29.46
CA ARG A 29 -31.73 -0.39 30.90
C ARG A 29 -31.99 -1.82 31.42
N PRO A 30 -31.51 -2.21 32.61
CA PRO A 30 -32.15 -3.26 33.38
C PRO A 30 -32.94 -2.68 34.56
N LEU A 31 -34.16 -3.21 34.73
CA LEU A 31 -35.03 -3.01 35.89
C LEU A 31 -34.37 -3.54 37.16
N ILE A 32 -34.31 -2.73 38.22
CA ILE A 32 -34.10 -3.20 39.59
C ILE A 32 -35.42 -3.03 40.34
N ARG A 33 -36.10 -4.14 40.63
CA ARG A 33 -37.24 -4.18 41.54
C ARG A 33 -36.73 -4.08 42.97
N LYS A 34 -37.14 -3.02 43.69
CA LYS A 34 -36.99 -2.89 45.15
C LYS A 34 -37.97 -3.83 45.84
N LEU A 35 -37.48 -4.73 46.69
CA LEU A 35 -38.29 -5.39 47.71
C LEU A 35 -37.86 -4.85 49.07
N LYS A 36 -38.75 -4.11 49.74
CA LYS A 36 -38.67 -3.83 51.17
C LYS A 36 -39.36 -5.00 51.88
N LEU A 37 -38.72 -5.60 52.88
CA LEU A 37 -39.46 -6.23 53.97
C LEU A 37 -38.75 -5.97 55.30
N ARG A 38 -39.58 -5.59 56.27
CA ARG A 38 -39.26 -5.06 57.58
C ARG A 38 -38.97 -6.22 58.55
N THR A 39 -38.05 -5.96 59.47
CA THR A 39 -38.02 -6.41 60.88
C THR A 39 -38.73 -7.73 61.24
N LEU A 40 -37.95 -8.76 61.59
CA LEU A 40 -38.37 -9.71 62.63
C LEU A 40 -37.15 -10.32 63.36
N SER A 41 -37.01 -9.92 64.62
CA SER A 41 -36.61 -10.73 65.78
C SER A 41 -35.43 -11.73 65.66
N ALA A 42 -34.27 -11.29 66.13
CA ALA A 42 -33.47 -11.90 67.20
C ALA A 42 -33.72 -13.38 67.59
N ARG A 43 -33.60 -14.34 66.65
CA ARG A 43 -33.32 -15.78 66.93
C ARG A 43 -32.48 -16.47 65.84
N ILE A 44 -31.78 -15.70 65.00
CA ILE A 44 -30.95 -16.21 63.87
C ILE A 44 -29.50 -15.75 64.04
N ALA A 45 -28.97 -15.76 65.27
CA ALA A 45 -27.55 -15.50 65.53
C ALA A 45 -26.73 -16.80 65.71
N VAL A 46 -27.38 -17.96 65.78
CA VAL A 46 -26.70 -19.26 66.03
C VAL A 46 -26.69 -20.18 64.79
N ILE A 47 -27.50 -19.89 63.75
CA ILE A 47 -27.48 -20.64 62.48
C ILE A 47 -26.53 -19.98 61.44
N LEU A 48 -26.20 -18.70 61.60
CA LEU A 48 -25.23 -17.98 60.75
C LEU A 48 -23.74 -18.27 61.09
N ALA A 49 -23.46 -18.95 62.20
CA ALA A 49 -22.10 -19.39 62.54
C ALA A 49 -21.75 -20.81 62.03
N VAL A 50 -22.73 -21.61 61.60
CA VAL A 50 -22.51 -22.98 61.06
C VAL A 50 -22.56 -23.02 59.52
N LEU A 51 -23.12 -22.02 58.86
CA LEU A 51 -23.10 -21.87 57.40
C LEU A 51 -21.90 -21.07 56.85
N ALA A 52 -20.97 -20.66 57.72
CA ALA A 52 -19.68 -20.07 57.32
C ALA A 52 -18.56 -21.13 57.17
N ILE A 53 -18.84 -22.42 57.39
CA ILE A 53 -17.84 -23.51 57.37
C ILE A 53 -17.99 -24.41 56.12
N GLY A 54 -19.03 -24.22 55.30
CA GLY A 54 -19.44 -25.19 54.28
C GLY A 54 -19.18 -24.83 52.81
N CYS A 55 -18.21 -23.97 52.48
CA CYS A 55 -17.76 -23.83 51.09
C CYS A 55 -16.36 -23.23 50.98
N GLN A 56 -15.40 -23.81 51.71
CA GLN A 56 -14.04 -23.90 51.19
C GLN A 56 -13.95 -25.16 50.34
N SER A 57 -14.75 -25.25 49.28
CA SER A 57 -14.24 -25.96 48.11
C SER A 57 -13.11 -25.09 47.61
N GLY A 58 -11.91 -25.28 48.19
CA GLY A 58 -10.70 -24.94 47.49
C GLY A 58 -10.85 -25.60 46.13
N TRP A 59 -10.99 -24.80 45.09
CA TRP A 59 -10.72 -25.28 43.75
C TRP A 59 -9.25 -25.63 43.85
N GLY A 60 -8.95 -26.90 44.14
CA GLY A 60 -7.62 -27.43 44.01
C GLY A 60 -7.29 -27.17 42.55
N GLN A 61 -6.56 -26.09 42.29
CA GLN A 61 -5.87 -25.96 41.02
C GLN A 61 -4.95 -27.15 41.02
N SER A 62 -5.36 -28.21 40.31
CA SER A 62 -4.44 -29.29 39.98
C SER A 62 -3.24 -28.58 39.40
N ALA A 63 -2.12 -28.59 40.13
CA ALA A 63 -0.91 -27.96 39.68
C ALA A 63 -0.66 -28.48 38.27
N ALA A 64 -0.42 -27.56 37.32
CA ALA A 64 -0.17 -27.96 35.95
C ALA A 64 0.96 -29.01 35.97
N PRO A 65 0.81 -30.14 35.27
CA PRO A 65 1.82 -31.19 35.30
C PRO A 65 3.17 -30.58 34.93
N PRO A 66 4.27 -30.95 35.61
CA PRO A 66 5.56 -30.39 35.27
C PRO A 66 5.99 -30.85 33.87
N VAL A 67 6.80 -30.05 33.20
CA VAL A 67 7.52 -30.48 32.00
C VAL A 67 8.56 -31.50 32.46
N GLU A 68 8.36 -32.76 32.13
CA GLU A 68 9.29 -33.83 32.53
C GLU A 68 10.62 -33.66 31.78
N LYS A 69 10.53 -33.46 30.47
CA LYS A 69 11.68 -33.50 29.56
C LYS A 69 11.39 -32.72 28.29
N ILE A 70 12.42 -32.07 27.76
CA ILE A 70 12.40 -31.42 26.46
C ILE A 70 13.26 -32.24 25.48
N VAL A 71 12.66 -32.64 24.37
CA VAL A 71 13.32 -33.35 23.28
C VAL A 71 13.43 -32.41 22.10
N ILE A 72 14.61 -32.35 21.49
CA ILE A 72 14.85 -31.61 20.26
C ILE A 72 15.07 -32.65 19.17
N GLN A 73 14.27 -32.59 18.10
CA GLN A 73 14.42 -33.42 16.92
C GLN A 73 14.61 -32.53 15.70
N HIS A 74 15.71 -32.71 14.99
CA HIS A 74 15.97 -32.00 13.73
C HIS A 74 15.39 -32.80 12.57
N ILE A 75 14.56 -32.16 11.75
CA ILE A 75 14.09 -32.70 10.48
C ILE A 75 15.09 -32.24 9.41
N GLY A 76 15.94 -33.16 8.97
CA GLY A 76 17.03 -32.89 8.04
C GLY A 76 18.28 -32.34 8.71
N PRO A 77 19.13 -31.60 7.97
CA PRO A 77 20.36 -31.01 8.52
C PRO A 77 20.05 -30.02 9.66
N PRO A 78 20.82 -30.05 10.77
CA PRO A 78 20.58 -29.18 11.90
C PRO A 78 20.82 -27.72 11.52
N ALA A 79 19.80 -26.88 11.70
CA ALA A 79 19.87 -25.44 11.38
C ALA A 79 20.60 -24.63 12.44
N ALA A 80 20.62 -25.13 13.69
CA ALA A 80 21.30 -24.55 14.83
C ALA A 80 21.72 -25.66 15.80
N SER A 81 22.66 -25.36 16.69
CA SER A 81 23.02 -26.30 17.76
C SER A 81 21.90 -26.42 18.79
N ASP A 82 21.80 -27.60 19.41
CA ASP A 82 20.83 -27.87 20.47
C ASP A 82 20.97 -26.89 21.64
N ASP A 83 22.20 -26.45 21.95
CA ASP A 83 22.47 -25.47 23.00
C ASP A 83 21.91 -24.08 22.64
N LEU A 84 22.00 -23.67 21.37
CA LEU A 84 21.39 -22.43 20.90
C LEU A 84 19.88 -22.50 21.02
N ILE A 85 19.28 -23.63 20.62
CA ILE A 85 17.84 -23.84 20.74
C ILE A 85 17.42 -23.77 22.21
N LYS A 86 18.10 -24.49 23.11
CA LYS A 86 17.85 -24.47 24.56
C LYS A 86 18.03 -23.09 25.18
N ALA A 87 18.97 -22.28 24.70
CA ALA A 87 19.18 -20.92 25.17
C ALA A 87 18.08 -19.93 24.72
N ASN A 88 17.33 -20.26 23.66
CA ASN A 88 16.27 -19.41 23.11
C ASN A 88 14.85 -19.87 23.49
N ILE A 89 14.71 -20.99 24.19
CA ILE A 89 13.43 -21.41 24.80
C ILE A 89 13.43 -21.06 26.29
N LYS A 90 12.30 -20.56 26.77
CA LYS A 90 12.07 -20.22 28.18
C LYS A 90 11.70 -21.44 28.99
N THR A 91 10.96 -22.38 28.40
CA THR A 91 10.52 -23.59 29.09
C THR A 91 11.70 -24.49 29.43
N LYS A 92 11.78 -24.95 30.67
CA LYS A 92 12.80 -25.89 31.14
C LYS A 92 12.17 -27.14 31.76
N PRO A 93 12.89 -28.28 31.78
CA PRO A 93 12.47 -29.43 32.57
C PRO A 93 12.26 -29.03 34.04
N GLY A 94 11.13 -29.44 34.63
CA GLY A 94 10.70 -29.08 35.97
C GLY A 94 9.73 -27.90 36.06
N ASP A 95 9.62 -27.06 35.02
CA ASP A 95 8.67 -25.95 35.00
C ASP A 95 7.21 -26.45 34.88
N PRO A 96 6.21 -25.72 35.41
CA PRO A 96 4.81 -26.05 35.17
C PRO A 96 4.52 -25.98 33.66
N TYR A 97 3.92 -27.04 33.10
CA TYR A 97 3.53 -27.05 31.69
C TYR A 97 2.43 -26.01 31.44
N VAL A 98 2.77 -24.95 30.70
CA VAL A 98 1.85 -23.89 30.27
C VAL A 98 1.98 -23.70 28.78
N ARG A 99 0.90 -23.99 28.04
CA ARG A 99 0.89 -23.88 26.57
C ARG A 99 1.30 -22.50 26.05
N ALA A 100 0.98 -21.43 26.78
CA ALA A 100 1.38 -20.07 26.41
C ALA A 100 2.91 -19.89 26.39
N ASN A 101 3.66 -20.59 27.26
CA ASN A 101 5.12 -20.55 27.26
C ASN A 101 5.68 -21.30 26.04
N ILE A 102 5.08 -22.43 25.67
CA ILE A 102 5.44 -23.18 24.46
C ILE A 102 5.22 -22.33 23.20
N ASP A 103 4.07 -21.64 23.11
CA ASP A 103 3.79 -20.73 22.00
C ASP A 103 4.80 -19.56 21.94
N GLU A 104 5.24 -19.06 23.09
CA GLU A 104 6.28 -18.03 23.17
C GLU A 104 7.66 -18.56 22.74
N ASP A 105 8.02 -19.78 23.15
CA ASP A 105 9.24 -20.45 22.73
C ASP A 105 9.28 -20.63 21.21
N VAL A 106 8.17 -21.10 20.62
CA VAL A 106 8.03 -21.22 19.17
C VAL A 106 8.19 -19.86 18.48
N ARG A 107 7.57 -18.79 19.01
CA ARG A 107 7.75 -17.43 18.45
C ARG A 107 9.19 -16.95 18.54
N THR A 108 9.87 -17.20 19.66
CA THR A 108 11.27 -16.85 19.86
C THR A 108 12.16 -17.58 18.87
N LEU A 109 11.97 -18.89 18.70
CA LEU A 109 12.72 -19.70 17.74
C LEU A 109 12.48 -19.23 16.30
N TYR A 110 11.25 -18.91 15.89
CA TYR A 110 11.00 -18.33 14.57
C TYR A 110 11.69 -16.97 14.39
N SER A 111 11.77 -16.15 15.44
CA SER A 111 12.44 -14.83 15.39
C SER A 111 13.94 -14.91 15.13
N THR A 112 14.58 -16.05 15.44
CA THR A 112 16.00 -16.30 15.10
C THR A 112 16.23 -16.38 13.59
N GLY A 113 15.19 -16.70 12.82
CA GLY A 113 15.25 -16.78 11.36
C GLY A 113 15.91 -18.06 10.81
N TYR A 114 16.31 -19.01 11.64
CA TYR A 114 16.96 -20.26 11.20
C TYR A 114 15.98 -21.35 10.73
N PHE A 115 14.77 -21.35 11.27
CA PHE A 115 13.79 -22.42 11.06
C PHE A 115 12.76 -22.04 10.00
N TYR A 116 12.38 -23.03 9.20
CA TYR A 116 11.29 -22.95 8.22
C TYR A 116 9.97 -23.39 8.84
N ASN A 117 10.01 -24.49 9.59
CA ASN A 117 8.85 -25.07 10.26
C ASN A 117 9.27 -25.57 11.64
N ILE A 118 8.44 -25.29 12.63
CA ILE A 118 8.57 -25.76 14.00
C ILE A 118 7.25 -26.40 14.36
N ARG A 119 7.29 -27.69 14.69
CA ARG A 119 6.14 -28.43 15.25
C ARG A 119 6.47 -28.85 16.67
N VAL A 120 5.48 -28.81 17.54
CA VAL A 120 5.63 -29.26 18.91
C VAL A 120 4.74 -30.48 19.12
N GLY A 121 5.35 -31.59 19.53
CA GLY A 121 4.66 -32.78 20.01
C GLY A 121 4.60 -32.76 21.53
N GLU A 122 3.48 -33.21 22.07
CA GLU A 122 3.23 -33.27 23.52
C GLU A 122 2.79 -34.69 23.86
N GLU A 123 3.52 -35.33 24.76
CA GLU A 123 3.20 -36.66 25.24
C GLU A 123 3.07 -36.63 26.76
N LYS A 124 1.94 -37.12 27.29
CA LYS A 124 1.73 -37.19 28.73
C LYS A 124 2.37 -38.47 29.26
N SER A 125 3.09 -38.36 30.36
CA SER A 125 3.62 -39.49 31.12
C SER A 125 3.09 -39.45 32.56
N ASP A 126 3.39 -40.49 33.32
CA ASP A 126 3.07 -40.57 34.75
C ASP A 126 3.82 -39.51 35.59
N GLN A 127 4.90 -38.93 35.05
CA GLN A 127 5.78 -37.96 35.73
C GLN A 127 5.59 -36.52 35.25
N GLY A 128 4.84 -36.29 34.17
CA GLY A 128 4.62 -34.95 33.62
C GLY A 128 4.28 -34.94 32.13
N VAL A 129 4.71 -33.88 31.44
CA VAL A 129 4.57 -33.73 29.98
C VAL A 129 5.94 -33.73 29.32
N VAL A 130 6.15 -34.59 28.34
CA VAL A 130 7.31 -34.59 27.45
C VAL A 130 7.00 -33.70 26.26
N VAL A 131 7.81 -32.65 26.07
CA VAL A 131 7.65 -31.70 24.96
C VAL A 131 8.73 -31.99 23.93
N THR A 132 8.32 -32.29 22.70
CA THR A 132 9.23 -32.55 21.58
C THR A 132 9.14 -31.45 20.55
N TYR A 133 10.24 -30.70 20.36
CA TYR A 133 10.36 -29.72 19.28
C TYR A 133 10.92 -30.39 18.03
N PHE A 134 10.09 -30.50 17.00
CA PHE A 134 10.48 -30.91 15.67
C PHE A 134 10.86 -29.66 14.86
N LEU A 135 12.16 -29.52 14.61
CA LEU A 135 12.75 -28.32 14.02
C LEU A 135 13.21 -28.61 12.61
N GLN A 136 12.62 -27.93 11.64
CA GLN A 136 13.03 -27.97 10.25
C GLN A 136 13.76 -26.67 9.90
N GLY A 137 15.02 -26.79 9.49
CA GLY A 137 15.81 -25.65 9.01
C GLY A 137 15.26 -25.03 7.72
N LYS A 138 15.67 -23.79 7.42
CA LYS A 138 15.42 -23.22 6.09
C LYS A 138 16.14 -24.04 5.02
N PRO A 139 15.41 -24.65 4.08
CA PRO A 139 16.04 -25.44 3.04
C PRO A 139 16.89 -24.52 2.15
N VAL A 140 18.03 -25.04 1.69
CA VAL A 140 18.88 -24.31 0.75
C VAL A 140 18.28 -24.46 -0.65
N LEU A 141 18.09 -23.34 -1.33
CA LEU A 141 17.58 -23.32 -2.71
C LEU A 141 18.64 -23.88 -3.66
N THR A 142 18.47 -25.10 -4.14
CA THR A 142 19.44 -25.76 -5.02
C THR A 142 19.17 -25.47 -6.49
N GLU A 143 17.90 -25.33 -6.87
CA GLU A 143 17.51 -25.17 -8.26
C GLU A 143 16.34 -24.19 -8.44
N ILE A 144 16.44 -23.39 -9.51
CA ILE A 144 15.37 -22.51 -9.99
C ILE A 144 15.03 -22.93 -11.42
N GLN A 145 13.80 -23.41 -11.60
CA GLN A 145 13.25 -23.85 -12.87
C GLN A 145 12.15 -22.88 -13.33
N PHE A 146 11.93 -22.82 -14.65
CA PHE A 146 10.87 -22.05 -15.27
C PHE A 146 10.14 -22.94 -16.26
N SER A 147 8.82 -22.89 -16.23
CA SER A 147 7.94 -23.62 -17.15
C SER A 147 7.02 -22.65 -17.88
N GLY A 148 6.75 -22.92 -19.16
CA GLY A 148 5.83 -22.12 -19.99
C GLY A 148 6.40 -20.80 -20.53
N ASN A 149 7.66 -20.45 -20.25
CA ASN A 149 8.32 -19.26 -20.79
C ASN A 149 8.78 -19.46 -22.26
N LYS A 150 8.02 -18.90 -23.20
CA LYS A 150 8.34 -18.87 -24.64
C LYS A 150 8.91 -17.52 -25.07
N LYS A 151 8.50 -16.42 -24.45
CA LYS A 151 8.91 -15.06 -24.81
C LYS A 151 10.29 -14.68 -24.31
N TYR A 152 10.64 -15.13 -23.10
CA TYR A 152 11.90 -14.82 -22.44
C TYR A 152 12.67 -16.09 -22.11
N SER A 153 13.99 -16.08 -22.35
CA SER A 153 14.86 -17.20 -22.00
C SER A 153 15.05 -17.31 -20.48
N ARG A 154 15.34 -18.53 -20.01
CA ARG A 154 15.66 -18.80 -18.59
C ARG A 154 16.74 -17.85 -18.06
N SER A 155 17.82 -17.65 -18.81
CA SER A 155 18.91 -16.73 -18.42
C SER A 155 18.41 -15.30 -18.19
N LYS A 156 17.47 -14.81 -19.02
CA LYS A 156 16.92 -13.46 -18.88
C LYS A 156 16.01 -13.33 -17.65
N LEU A 157 15.24 -14.38 -17.35
CA LEU A 157 14.40 -14.43 -16.15
C LEU A 157 15.25 -14.51 -14.88
N LEU A 158 16.29 -15.35 -14.86
CA LEU A 158 17.24 -15.46 -13.75
C LEU A 158 17.94 -14.13 -13.42
N LYS A 159 18.27 -13.32 -14.43
CA LYS A 159 18.86 -11.98 -14.22
C LYS A 159 17.88 -10.97 -13.62
N LYS A 160 16.58 -11.23 -13.70
CA LYS A 160 15.53 -10.30 -13.28
C LYS A 160 15.04 -10.57 -11.86
N ILE A 161 15.10 -11.82 -11.41
CA ILE A 161 14.71 -12.23 -10.06
C ILE A 161 15.84 -11.97 -9.05
N SER A 162 15.46 -11.87 -7.79
CA SER A 162 16.36 -11.66 -6.65
C SER A 162 16.87 -12.96 -6.04
N SER A 163 16.06 -14.03 -6.11
CA SER A 163 16.40 -15.35 -5.58
C SER A 163 17.53 -16.01 -6.37
N LYS A 164 18.48 -16.62 -5.63
CA LYS A 164 19.67 -17.27 -6.19
C LYS A 164 19.86 -18.65 -5.57
N THR A 165 20.38 -19.57 -6.37
CA THR A 165 20.77 -20.90 -5.91
C THR A 165 21.90 -20.79 -4.87
N GLY A 166 21.90 -21.68 -3.89
CA GLY A 166 22.83 -21.70 -2.75
C GLY A 166 22.44 -20.81 -1.58
N GLN A 167 21.34 -20.06 -1.67
CA GLN A 167 20.81 -19.25 -0.56
C GLN A 167 19.69 -19.98 0.19
N PRO A 168 19.43 -19.65 1.46
CA PRO A 168 18.24 -20.12 2.16
C PRO A 168 16.96 -19.74 1.40
N LEU A 169 16.02 -20.66 1.31
CA LEU A 169 14.72 -20.45 0.68
C LEU A 169 13.94 -19.37 1.45
N ASP A 170 13.42 -18.40 0.70
CA ASP A 170 12.68 -17.26 1.22
C ASP A 170 11.44 -17.02 0.36
N GLU A 171 10.27 -17.37 0.91
CA GLU A 171 9.00 -17.26 0.19
C GLU A 171 8.61 -15.82 -0.12
N HIS A 172 9.00 -14.84 0.71
CA HIS A 172 8.74 -13.43 0.44
C HIS A 172 9.51 -12.96 -0.79
N LYS A 173 10.75 -13.43 -0.97
CA LYS A 173 11.52 -13.18 -2.20
C LYS A 173 10.91 -13.87 -3.40
N LEU A 174 10.52 -15.14 -3.29
CA LEU A 174 9.88 -15.87 -4.40
C LEU A 174 8.55 -15.22 -4.85
N PHE A 175 7.76 -14.72 -3.91
CA PHE A 175 6.55 -13.95 -4.21
C PHE A 175 6.87 -12.63 -4.91
N SER A 176 7.90 -11.91 -4.46
CA SER A 176 8.36 -10.68 -5.10
C SER A 176 8.92 -10.93 -6.51
N ASP A 177 9.67 -12.02 -6.68
CA ASP A 177 10.21 -12.48 -7.96
C ASP A 177 9.10 -12.83 -8.94
N THR A 178 8.03 -13.49 -8.47
CA THR A 178 6.82 -13.75 -9.25
C THR A 178 6.21 -12.45 -9.79
N LYS A 179 6.12 -11.40 -8.95
CA LYS A 179 5.64 -10.08 -9.37
C LYS A 179 6.57 -9.41 -10.38
N GLU A 180 7.88 -9.50 -10.20
CA GLU A 180 8.86 -8.94 -11.13
C GLU A 180 8.81 -9.63 -12.50
N ILE A 181 8.66 -10.95 -12.53
CA ILE A 181 8.44 -11.72 -13.77
C ILE A 181 7.13 -11.24 -14.41
N LEU A 182 6.02 -11.19 -13.66
CA LEU A 182 4.73 -10.73 -14.17
C LEU A 182 4.83 -9.32 -14.78
N LYS A 183 5.45 -8.38 -14.06
CA LYS A 183 5.71 -7.01 -14.49
C LYS A 183 6.53 -6.96 -15.79
N MET A 184 7.51 -7.84 -15.93
CA MET A 184 8.31 -7.96 -17.16
C MET A 184 7.44 -8.36 -18.36
N TYR A 185 6.53 -9.33 -18.21
CA TYR A 185 5.57 -9.72 -19.25
C TYR A 185 4.52 -8.65 -19.55
N GLN A 186 4.00 -7.96 -18.53
CA GLN A 186 3.08 -6.84 -18.70
C GLN A 186 3.73 -5.71 -19.50
N LYS A 187 5.01 -5.37 -19.21
CA LYS A 187 5.80 -4.41 -20.00
C LYS A 187 5.97 -4.82 -21.47
N ALA A 188 5.90 -6.11 -21.77
CA ALA A 188 5.93 -6.64 -23.14
C ALA A 188 4.59 -6.49 -23.89
N GLY A 189 3.52 -6.11 -23.20
CA GLY A 189 2.14 -6.04 -23.68
C GLY A 189 1.33 -7.33 -23.46
N MET A 190 1.77 -8.22 -22.57
CA MET A 190 1.12 -9.50 -22.27
C MET A 190 0.42 -9.42 -20.91
N GLN A 191 -0.64 -8.60 -20.84
CA GLN A 191 -1.28 -8.18 -19.59
C GLN A 191 -2.00 -9.30 -18.82
N LYS A 192 -2.53 -10.30 -19.55
CA LYS A 192 -3.26 -11.44 -18.96
C LYS A 192 -2.35 -12.62 -18.59
N THR A 193 -1.02 -12.43 -18.61
CA THR A 193 -0.06 -13.48 -18.23
C THR A 193 -0.22 -13.82 -16.76
N GLN A 194 -0.14 -15.10 -16.41
CA GLN A 194 -0.17 -15.56 -15.03
C GLN A 194 1.18 -16.18 -14.68
N VAL A 195 1.64 -15.92 -13.46
CA VAL A 195 2.87 -16.49 -12.93
C VAL A 195 2.55 -17.05 -11.55
N LYS A 196 2.88 -18.32 -11.34
CA LYS A 196 2.80 -19.02 -10.06
C LYS A 196 4.15 -19.65 -9.77
N TYR A 197 4.42 -19.96 -8.51
CA TYR A 197 5.58 -20.74 -8.13
C TYR A 197 5.13 -21.97 -7.35
N THR A 198 5.79 -23.09 -7.61
CA THR A 198 5.59 -24.36 -6.93
C THR A 198 6.90 -24.73 -6.24
N LEU A 199 6.83 -25.00 -4.93
CA LEU A 199 7.97 -25.40 -4.12
C LEU A 199 8.05 -26.93 -4.08
N ASN A 200 9.26 -27.46 -4.22
CA ASN A 200 9.56 -28.86 -3.95
C ASN A 200 10.71 -28.92 -2.94
N ILE A 201 10.36 -29.28 -1.70
CA ILE A 201 11.28 -29.30 -0.56
C ILE A 201 11.55 -30.75 -0.20
N ASP A 202 12.82 -31.12 -0.21
CA ASP A 202 13.32 -32.35 0.38
C ASP A 202 13.71 -32.05 1.83
N GLU A 203 12.82 -32.40 2.76
CA GLU A 203 12.99 -32.15 4.19
C GLU A 203 14.20 -32.89 4.76
N ASN A 204 14.50 -34.10 4.25
CA ASN A 204 15.60 -34.93 4.74
C ASN A 204 16.95 -34.38 4.29
N ALA A 205 17.04 -33.89 3.06
CA ALA A 205 18.27 -33.32 2.52
C ALA A 205 18.47 -31.84 2.90
N GLY A 206 17.46 -31.17 3.44
CA GLY A 206 17.47 -29.73 3.71
C GLY A 206 17.61 -28.90 2.43
N LYS A 207 17.12 -29.41 1.31
CA LYS A 207 17.26 -28.82 -0.03
C LYS A 207 15.90 -28.51 -0.60
N GLY A 208 15.79 -27.39 -1.30
CA GLY A 208 14.56 -26.95 -1.95
C GLY A 208 14.81 -26.59 -3.39
N SER A 209 13.84 -26.86 -4.25
CA SER A 209 13.78 -26.34 -5.61
C SER A 209 12.48 -25.56 -5.80
N VAL A 210 12.53 -24.56 -6.68
CA VAL A 210 11.35 -23.77 -7.07
C VAL A 210 11.15 -23.85 -8.56
N THR A 211 9.89 -24.09 -8.96
CA THR A 211 9.48 -24.00 -10.36
C THR A 211 8.52 -22.83 -10.53
N PHE A 212 8.92 -21.84 -11.33
CA PHE A 212 8.04 -20.76 -11.75
C PHE A 212 7.22 -21.20 -12.97
N GLU A 213 5.93 -21.39 -12.77
CA GLU A 213 4.96 -21.74 -13.82
C GLU A 213 4.39 -20.47 -14.44
N ILE A 214 4.67 -20.25 -15.73
CA ILE A 214 4.27 -19.06 -16.48
C ILE A 214 3.26 -19.46 -17.54
N VAL A 215 2.03 -18.95 -17.43
CA VAL A 215 1.01 -19.07 -18.46
C VAL A 215 0.99 -17.79 -19.27
N GLU A 216 1.66 -17.80 -20.42
CA GLU A 216 1.78 -16.63 -21.29
C GLU A 216 0.47 -16.27 -21.99
N ALA A 217 0.08 -14.99 -21.90
CA ALA A 217 -1.03 -14.45 -22.65
C ALA A 217 -0.59 -13.91 -24.03
N PRO A 218 -1.50 -13.85 -25.03
CA PRO A 218 -1.19 -13.18 -26.29
C PRO A 218 -0.84 -11.72 -26.06
N LYS A 219 0.14 -11.22 -26.82
CA LYS A 219 0.51 -9.81 -26.82
C LYS A 219 -0.63 -8.97 -27.40
N VAL A 220 -1.16 -8.06 -26.58
CA VAL A 220 -2.22 -7.13 -26.99
C VAL A 220 -1.60 -5.82 -27.46
N LYS A 221 -1.95 -5.43 -28.69
CA LYS A 221 -1.51 -4.21 -29.34
C LYS A 221 -2.63 -3.17 -29.33
N ILE A 222 -2.25 -1.90 -29.17
CA ILE A 222 -3.20 -0.80 -29.22
C ILE A 222 -3.50 -0.48 -30.68
N ARG A 223 -4.76 -0.61 -31.10
CA ARG A 223 -5.22 -0.18 -32.44
C ARG A 223 -5.40 1.33 -32.49
N GLU A 224 -6.06 1.89 -31.49
CA GLU A 224 -6.33 3.33 -31.38
C GLU A 224 -6.52 3.75 -29.92
N VAL A 225 -6.25 5.03 -29.64
CA VAL A 225 -6.66 5.71 -28.41
C VAL A 225 -7.63 6.82 -28.79
N GLN A 226 -8.82 6.76 -28.20
CA GLN A 226 -9.94 7.67 -28.44
C GLN A 226 -10.23 8.45 -27.16
N PHE A 227 -10.53 9.75 -27.32
CA PHE A 227 -10.93 10.63 -26.23
C PHE A 227 -12.41 10.96 -26.44
N VAL A 228 -13.26 10.42 -25.57
CA VAL A 228 -14.72 10.56 -25.65
C VAL A 228 -15.14 11.68 -24.69
N GLY A 229 -15.97 12.59 -25.14
CA GLY A 229 -16.34 13.80 -24.37
C GLY A 229 -15.35 14.95 -24.50
N ALA A 230 -14.26 14.77 -25.26
CA ALA A 230 -13.29 15.82 -25.56
C ALA A 230 -13.70 16.62 -26.81
N ASN A 231 -14.22 17.84 -26.62
CA ASN A 231 -14.66 18.73 -27.70
C ASN A 231 -13.80 19.99 -27.81
N ALA A 232 -13.18 20.44 -26.71
CA ALA A 232 -12.35 21.64 -26.66
C ALA A 232 -11.07 21.52 -27.50
N PHE A 233 -10.53 20.30 -27.63
CA PHE A 233 -9.28 20.05 -28.36
C PHE A 233 -9.42 18.91 -29.36
N PRO A 234 -8.75 19.00 -30.53
CA PRO A 234 -8.77 17.92 -31.50
C PRO A 234 -8.02 16.70 -30.95
N GLN A 235 -8.52 15.49 -31.23
CA GLN A 235 -7.91 14.24 -30.73
C GLN A 235 -6.40 14.12 -31.06
N LYS A 236 -5.95 14.66 -32.21
CA LYS A 236 -4.53 14.67 -32.58
C LYS A 236 -3.67 15.46 -31.58
N LYS A 237 -4.17 16.56 -30.99
CA LYS A 237 -3.47 17.34 -29.96
C LYS A 237 -3.35 16.50 -28.68
N LEU A 238 -4.43 15.89 -28.23
CA LEU A 238 -4.45 15.03 -27.03
C LEU A 238 -3.52 13.82 -27.15
N ARG A 239 -3.47 13.18 -28.33
CA ARG A 239 -2.53 12.07 -28.62
C ARG A 239 -1.05 12.45 -28.56
N LYS A 240 -0.71 13.74 -28.70
CA LYS A 240 0.67 14.23 -28.56
C LYS A 240 1.08 14.39 -27.10
N VAL A 241 0.11 14.71 -26.22
CA VAL A 241 0.33 14.87 -24.77
C VAL A 241 0.69 13.54 -24.13
N ILE A 242 0.00 12.47 -24.51
CA ILE A 242 0.23 11.13 -23.97
C ILE A 242 1.30 10.35 -24.75
N LYS A 243 2.02 9.47 -24.05
CA LYS A 243 2.99 8.53 -24.63
C LYS A 243 2.32 7.26 -25.15
N THR A 244 1.18 6.86 -24.58
CA THR A 244 0.39 5.70 -24.99
C THR A 244 -0.25 5.99 -26.35
N ARG A 245 0.16 5.23 -27.37
CA ARG A 245 -0.19 5.48 -28.78
C ARG A 245 -0.52 4.18 -29.48
N LYS A 246 -1.19 4.29 -30.63
CA LYS A 246 -1.44 3.14 -31.51
C LYS A 246 -0.14 2.45 -31.92
N HIS A 247 -0.23 1.16 -32.14
CA HIS A 247 0.83 0.38 -32.75
C HIS A 247 1.03 0.82 -34.20
N TRP A 248 2.28 1.01 -34.58
CA TRP A 248 2.66 1.46 -35.91
C TRP A 248 3.91 0.72 -36.39
N MET A 249 4.27 0.94 -37.64
CA MET A 249 5.34 0.24 -38.35
C MET A 249 6.77 0.52 -37.83
N PHE A 250 6.99 1.15 -36.68
CA PHE A 250 8.29 1.16 -35.99
C PHE A 250 8.13 0.95 -34.47
N SER A 251 7.01 0.39 -34.05
CA SER A 251 6.73 0.10 -32.64
C SER A 251 7.67 -0.93 -32.03
N TRP A 252 8.34 -1.78 -32.82
CA TRP A 252 9.35 -2.71 -32.30
C TRP A 252 10.61 -1.99 -31.79
N LEU A 253 10.99 -0.87 -32.42
CA LEU A 253 12.18 -0.09 -32.05
C LEU A 253 11.87 0.83 -30.86
N THR A 254 10.72 1.51 -30.91
CA THR A 254 10.33 2.49 -29.88
C THR A 254 9.67 1.87 -28.66
N GLY A 255 9.28 0.60 -28.72
CA GLY A 255 8.50 -0.05 -27.65
C GLY A 255 7.10 0.56 -27.43
N SER A 256 6.58 1.27 -28.45
CA SER A 256 5.26 1.89 -28.47
C SER A 256 4.17 0.92 -28.94
N GLY A 257 2.89 1.28 -28.83
CA GLY A 257 1.80 0.46 -29.36
C GLY A 257 1.35 -0.71 -28.49
N VAL A 258 1.78 -0.74 -27.23
CA VAL A 258 1.35 -1.70 -26.20
C VAL A 258 0.90 -0.93 -24.97
N LEU A 259 -0.06 -1.48 -24.24
CA LEU A 259 -0.49 -0.90 -22.96
C LEU A 259 0.54 -1.22 -21.89
N LYS A 260 1.09 -0.17 -21.26
CA LYS A 260 1.95 -0.27 -20.08
C LYS A 260 1.28 0.51 -18.96
N ASP A 261 0.95 -0.17 -17.87
CA ASP A 261 0.08 0.40 -16.83
C ASP A 261 0.72 1.62 -16.16
N GLU A 262 2.01 1.52 -15.77
CA GLU A 262 2.77 2.64 -15.20
C GLU A 262 2.76 3.87 -16.13
N GLN A 263 3.03 3.66 -17.42
CA GLN A 263 3.04 4.74 -18.39
C GLN A 263 1.64 5.32 -18.63
N PHE A 264 0.61 4.49 -18.58
CA PHE A 264 -0.77 4.93 -18.77
C PHE A 264 -1.29 5.74 -17.59
N LEU A 265 -0.85 5.42 -16.36
CA LEU A 265 -1.10 6.23 -15.17
C LEU A 265 -0.50 7.64 -15.33
N ASP A 266 0.79 7.72 -15.68
CA ASP A 266 1.46 9.01 -15.95
C ASP A 266 0.77 9.81 -17.08
N ASP A 267 0.31 9.11 -18.12
CA ASP A 267 -0.37 9.73 -19.25
C ASP A 267 -1.72 10.36 -18.85
N LYS A 268 -2.46 9.75 -17.90
CA LYS A 268 -3.69 10.34 -17.35
C LYS A 268 -3.41 11.63 -16.59
N GLU A 269 -2.35 11.65 -15.78
CA GLU A 269 -1.94 12.84 -15.04
C GLU A 269 -1.52 13.96 -15.99
N LYS A 270 -0.72 13.65 -17.01
CA LYS A 270 -0.30 14.63 -18.04
C LYS A 270 -1.48 15.17 -18.84
N LEU A 271 -2.47 14.34 -19.12
CA LEU A 271 -3.69 14.78 -19.78
C LEU A 271 -4.44 15.78 -18.88
N ALA A 272 -4.61 15.46 -17.60
CA ALA A 272 -5.25 16.36 -16.64
C ALA A 272 -4.48 17.68 -16.47
N GLU A 273 -3.16 17.59 -16.36
CA GLU A 273 -2.27 18.75 -16.28
C GLU A 273 -2.39 19.62 -17.54
N PHE A 274 -2.40 19.01 -18.73
CA PHE A 274 -2.58 19.72 -19.99
C PHE A 274 -3.90 20.52 -20.01
N TYR A 275 -5.01 19.91 -19.63
CA TYR A 275 -6.31 20.59 -19.60
C TYR A 275 -6.34 21.73 -18.57
N ARG A 276 -5.79 21.50 -17.36
CA ARG A 276 -5.67 22.54 -16.33
C ARG A 276 -4.79 23.71 -16.79
N ASN A 277 -3.73 23.43 -17.52
CA ASN A 277 -2.84 24.43 -18.12
C ASN A 277 -3.47 25.19 -19.29
N GLU A 278 -4.62 24.74 -19.79
CA GLU A 278 -5.44 25.46 -20.77
C GLU A 278 -6.71 26.09 -20.14
N GLY A 279 -6.80 26.04 -18.80
CA GLY A 279 -7.84 26.69 -17.99
C GLY A 279 -9.08 25.86 -17.69
N TYR A 280 -9.04 24.55 -17.95
CA TYR A 280 -10.11 23.61 -17.59
C TYR A 280 -9.83 23.01 -16.21
N ILE A 281 -10.21 23.75 -15.16
CA ILE A 281 -9.88 23.39 -13.77
C ILE A 281 -10.68 22.18 -13.29
N ASP A 282 -11.94 22.08 -13.71
CA ASP A 282 -12.84 20.96 -13.40
C ASP A 282 -12.64 19.75 -14.32
N PHE A 283 -11.51 19.70 -15.04
CA PHE A 283 -11.22 18.57 -15.92
C PHE A 283 -11.08 17.29 -15.09
N GLU A 284 -11.81 16.26 -15.52
CA GLU A 284 -11.78 14.95 -14.90
C GLU A 284 -11.84 13.84 -15.96
N ILE A 285 -11.08 12.77 -15.73
CA ILE A 285 -11.21 11.52 -16.48
C ILE A 285 -12.26 10.68 -15.74
N LYS A 286 -13.45 10.55 -16.32
CA LYS A 286 -14.58 9.85 -15.70
C LYS A 286 -14.39 8.34 -15.70
N ASP A 287 -13.93 7.79 -16.81
CA ASP A 287 -13.76 6.35 -16.98
C ASP A 287 -12.74 6.04 -18.08
N VAL A 288 -12.17 4.84 -18.03
CA VAL A 288 -11.31 4.29 -19.08
C VAL A 288 -11.82 2.92 -19.48
N GLN A 289 -12.27 2.81 -20.72
CA GLN A 289 -12.77 1.57 -21.28
C GLN A 289 -11.75 0.93 -22.20
N PHE A 290 -11.50 -0.35 -21.98
CA PHE A 290 -10.59 -1.17 -22.78
C PHE A 290 -11.41 -2.12 -23.64
N GLU A 291 -11.65 -1.75 -24.90
CA GLU A 291 -12.43 -2.55 -25.82
C GLU A 291 -11.52 -3.53 -26.57
N GLN A 292 -11.72 -4.81 -26.31
CA GLN A 292 -10.98 -5.86 -27.00
C GLN A 292 -11.66 -6.20 -28.34
N LEU A 293 -11.07 -5.74 -29.45
CA LEU A 293 -11.57 -5.99 -30.81
C LEU A 293 -11.22 -7.39 -31.32
N SER A 294 -10.11 -7.94 -30.84
CA SER A 294 -9.63 -9.29 -31.19
C SER A 294 -8.65 -9.77 -30.11
N PRO A 295 -8.20 -11.04 -30.13
CA PRO A 295 -7.21 -11.54 -29.15
C PRO A 295 -5.90 -10.72 -29.12
N LYS A 296 -5.54 -10.04 -30.22
CA LYS A 296 -4.28 -9.30 -30.37
C LYS A 296 -4.44 -7.77 -30.43
N TRP A 297 -5.65 -7.24 -30.58
CA TRP A 297 -5.88 -5.80 -30.76
C TRP A 297 -6.93 -5.27 -29.80
N MET A 298 -6.65 -4.10 -29.22
CA MET A 298 -7.56 -3.37 -28.35
C MET A 298 -7.67 -1.90 -28.73
N THR A 299 -8.79 -1.27 -28.44
CA THR A 299 -8.99 0.18 -28.47
C THR A 299 -9.12 0.69 -27.05
N ILE A 300 -8.46 1.80 -26.75
CA ILE A 300 -8.56 2.47 -25.44
C ILE A 300 -9.48 3.68 -25.62
N LYS A 301 -10.58 3.72 -24.89
CA LYS A 301 -11.49 4.87 -24.83
C LYS A 301 -11.33 5.56 -23.48
N ILE A 302 -10.83 6.79 -23.50
CA ILE A 302 -10.69 7.63 -22.32
C ILE A 302 -11.90 8.57 -22.32
N ILE A 303 -12.80 8.38 -21.36
CA ILE A 303 -14.00 9.19 -21.21
C ILE A 303 -13.64 10.36 -20.30
N VAL A 304 -13.74 11.57 -20.85
CA VAL A 304 -13.35 12.80 -20.15
C VAL A 304 -14.55 13.71 -19.98
N SER A 305 -14.53 14.47 -18.88
CA SER A 305 -15.38 15.62 -18.62
C SER A 305 -14.49 16.86 -18.63
N GLU A 306 -14.60 17.68 -19.68
CA GLU A 306 -13.72 18.85 -19.84
C GLU A 306 -14.00 19.94 -18.80
N GLY A 307 -15.26 20.09 -18.38
CA GLY A 307 -15.67 21.19 -17.52
C GLY A 307 -15.69 22.53 -18.25
N LYS A 308 -15.74 23.63 -17.50
CA LYS A 308 -15.73 24.99 -18.06
C LYS A 308 -14.30 25.52 -18.12
N GLN A 309 -14.01 26.33 -19.14
CA GLN A 309 -12.78 27.10 -19.18
C GLN A 309 -12.92 28.32 -18.27
N TYR A 310 -12.03 28.44 -17.29
CA TYR A 310 -12.01 29.55 -16.35
C TYR A 310 -11.19 30.72 -16.89
N LYS A 311 -11.71 31.92 -16.68
CA LYS A 311 -11.01 33.17 -16.94
C LYS A 311 -10.83 33.91 -15.63
N VAL A 312 -9.78 34.71 -15.56
CA VAL A 312 -9.50 35.58 -14.44
C VAL A 312 -10.57 36.66 -14.40
N GLY A 313 -11.32 36.73 -13.30
CA GLY A 313 -12.38 37.73 -13.11
C GLY A 313 -11.82 39.06 -12.62
N HIS A 314 -11.35 39.06 -11.38
CA HIS A 314 -10.76 40.21 -10.70
C HIS A 314 -9.53 39.76 -9.92
N ILE A 315 -8.54 40.65 -9.80
CA ILE A 315 -7.32 40.41 -9.03
C ILE A 315 -7.29 41.43 -7.90
N GLU A 316 -7.22 40.94 -6.67
CA GLU A 316 -7.16 41.77 -5.47
C GLU A 316 -5.94 41.36 -4.64
N PHE A 317 -5.12 42.33 -4.28
CA PHE A 317 -4.00 42.13 -3.34
C PHE A 317 -4.46 42.63 -1.97
N LYS A 318 -4.28 41.80 -0.94
CA LYS A 318 -4.62 42.13 0.45
C LYS A 318 -3.42 41.94 1.35
N GLY A 319 -3.16 42.90 2.23
CA GLY A 319 -2.02 42.89 3.16
C GLY A 319 -0.75 43.55 2.61
N ASN A 320 -0.78 44.07 1.38
CA ASN A 320 0.32 44.84 0.81
C ASN A 320 0.33 46.28 1.35
N GLU A 321 0.99 46.50 2.48
CA GLU A 321 1.14 47.84 3.09
C GLU A 321 2.31 48.63 2.48
N LEU A 322 3.34 47.93 2.02
CA LEU A 322 4.61 48.54 1.55
C LEU A 322 4.54 49.06 0.11
N PHE A 323 3.75 48.40 -0.74
CA PHE A 323 3.65 48.72 -2.16
C PHE A 323 2.21 48.71 -2.61
N LYS A 324 1.86 49.66 -3.50
CA LYS A 324 0.53 49.71 -4.09
C LYS A 324 0.34 48.55 -5.06
N SER A 325 -0.87 48.04 -5.14
CA SER A 325 -1.24 46.95 -6.06
C SER A 325 -0.89 47.25 -7.51
N GLU A 326 -0.99 48.52 -7.92
CA GLU A 326 -0.61 48.99 -9.25
C GLU A 326 0.88 48.79 -9.56
N ASP A 327 1.76 48.96 -8.56
CA ASP A 327 3.19 48.80 -8.73
C ASP A 327 3.59 47.34 -8.83
N ILE A 328 2.92 46.47 -8.06
CA ILE A 328 3.06 45.01 -8.13
C ILE A 328 2.63 44.50 -9.52
N LEU A 329 1.51 45.01 -10.05
CA LEU A 329 1.01 44.63 -11.38
C LEU A 329 1.91 45.12 -12.53
N LYS A 330 2.59 46.26 -12.38
CA LYS A 330 3.59 46.74 -13.35
C LYS A 330 4.81 45.81 -13.37
N GLY A 331 5.15 45.21 -12.23
CA GLY A 331 6.28 44.31 -12.05
C GLY A 331 7.63 45.04 -12.02
N VAL A 332 8.71 44.29 -12.15
CA VAL A 332 10.11 44.75 -12.08
C VAL A 332 10.94 44.18 -13.23
N VAL A 333 12.16 44.69 -13.40
CA VAL A 333 13.15 44.09 -14.31
C VAL A 333 14.19 43.38 -13.45
N VAL A 334 14.32 42.06 -13.63
CA VAL A 334 15.34 41.22 -12.98
C VAL A 334 16.20 40.63 -14.07
N ASP A 335 17.52 40.78 -13.97
CA ASP A 335 18.50 40.30 -14.97
C ASP A 335 18.16 40.70 -16.43
N GLY A 336 17.69 41.94 -16.61
CA GLY A 336 17.32 42.48 -17.92
C GLY A 336 16.00 41.95 -18.49
N LYS A 337 15.22 41.16 -17.72
CA LYS A 337 13.92 40.63 -18.15
C LYS A 337 12.78 41.23 -17.31
N PRO A 338 11.67 41.67 -17.93
CA PRO A 338 10.51 42.09 -17.19
C PRO A 338 9.83 40.90 -16.51
N VAL A 339 9.72 40.96 -15.20
CA VAL A 339 9.04 39.99 -14.34
C VAL A 339 7.80 40.68 -13.78
N ARG A 340 6.62 40.20 -14.20
CA ARG A 340 5.32 40.77 -13.81
C ARG A 340 4.24 39.69 -13.86
N PRO A 341 3.14 39.86 -13.10
CA PRO A 341 1.98 38.97 -13.21
C PRO A 341 1.49 38.85 -14.67
N GLU A 342 1.35 37.62 -15.15
CA GLU A 342 0.85 37.23 -16.48
C GLU A 342 -0.68 37.11 -16.48
N MET A 343 -1.31 36.74 -15.36
CA MET A 343 -2.76 36.65 -15.26
C MET A 343 -3.35 38.05 -15.08
N LEU A 344 -4.14 38.47 -16.06
CA LEU A 344 -4.89 39.72 -16.03
C LEU A 344 -6.39 39.43 -16.21
N PRO A 345 -7.29 40.30 -15.71
CA PRO A 345 -8.72 40.16 -15.94
C PRO A 345 -9.06 39.84 -17.41
N GLY A 346 -9.90 38.83 -17.63
CA GLY A 346 -10.30 38.33 -18.94
C GLY A 346 -9.35 37.33 -19.60
N LYS A 347 -8.11 37.16 -19.10
CA LYS A 347 -7.21 36.08 -19.54
C LYS A 347 -7.64 34.73 -18.99
N THR A 348 -7.23 33.65 -19.65
CA THR A 348 -7.46 32.28 -19.17
C THR A 348 -6.71 32.06 -17.87
N PHE A 349 -7.42 31.59 -16.84
CA PHE A 349 -6.80 31.21 -15.58
C PHE A 349 -6.06 29.88 -15.78
N THR A 350 -4.80 29.79 -15.36
CA THR A 350 -4.05 28.53 -15.39
C THR A 350 -3.24 28.40 -14.10
N PRO A 351 -3.13 27.20 -13.50
CA PRO A 351 -2.31 27.00 -12.31
C PRO A 351 -0.84 27.40 -12.54
N LYS A 352 -0.31 27.13 -13.74
CA LYS A 352 1.05 27.51 -14.10
C LYS A 352 1.28 29.02 -14.13
N ALA A 353 0.34 29.78 -14.69
CA ALA A 353 0.43 31.24 -14.66
C ALA A 353 0.27 31.77 -13.22
N LEU A 354 -0.59 31.16 -12.39
CA LEU A 354 -0.69 31.50 -10.97
C LEU A 354 0.65 31.32 -10.25
N THR A 355 1.33 30.19 -10.42
CA THR A 355 2.66 29.98 -9.81
C THR A 355 3.68 31.01 -10.27
N LYS A 356 3.68 31.34 -11.57
CA LYS A 356 4.56 32.39 -12.09
C LYS A 356 4.24 33.77 -11.55
N ASP A 357 2.97 34.10 -11.37
CA ASP A 357 2.54 35.39 -10.83
C ASP A 357 2.95 35.52 -9.37
N LEU A 358 2.80 34.45 -8.57
CA LEU A 358 3.32 34.40 -7.20
C LEU A 358 4.83 34.64 -7.18
N GLN A 359 5.58 33.92 -8.02
CA GLN A 359 7.02 34.12 -8.15
C GLN A 359 7.38 35.54 -8.60
N ALA A 360 6.62 36.11 -9.53
CA ALA A 360 6.85 37.47 -10.00
C ALA A 360 6.63 38.52 -8.89
N ILE A 361 5.71 38.25 -7.97
CA ILE A 361 5.49 39.08 -6.79
C ILE A 361 6.65 38.87 -5.79
N GLU A 362 7.09 37.65 -5.54
CA GLU A 362 8.28 37.38 -4.69
C GLU A 362 9.50 38.12 -5.23
N ASP A 363 9.78 38.01 -6.54
CA ASP A 363 10.89 38.68 -7.22
C ASP A 363 10.74 40.21 -7.16
N PHE A 364 9.51 40.73 -7.29
CA PHE A 364 9.23 42.16 -7.14
C PHE A 364 9.68 42.66 -5.76
N TYR A 365 9.24 42.00 -4.69
CA TYR A 365 9.61 42.36 -3.33
C TYR A 365 11.11 42.10 -3.05
N GLY A 366 11.66 41.00 -3.56
CA GLY A 366 13.09 40.68 -3.49
C GLY A 366 13.96 41.76 -4.11
N SER A 367 13.57 42.30 -5.27
CA SER A 367 14.27 43.41 -5.93
C SER A 367 14.27 44.71 -5.11
N LYS A 368 13.37 44.83 -4.13
CA LYS A 368 13.26 45.95 -3.19
C LYS A 368 13.92 45.67 -1.84
N GLY A 369 14.59 44.52 -1.70
CA GLY A 369 15.35 44.13 -0.50
C GLY A 369 14.57 43.29 0.51
N TYR A 370 13.39 42.77 0.16
CA TYR A 370 12.58 41.92 1.05
C TYR A 370 12.78 40.46 0.70
N ILE A 371 13.45 39.71 1.58
CA ILE A 371 13.88 38.33 1.33
C ILE A 371 12.83 37.30 1.81
N ASP A 372 12.09 37.62 2.87
CA ASP A 372 11.07 36.74 3.46
C ASP A 372 9.65 37.26 3.19
N VAL A 373 9.17 37.05 1.97
CA VAL A 373 7.83 37.43 1.54
C VAL A 373 6.91 36.21 1.64
N GLN A 374 5.70 36.40 2.18
CA GLN A 374 4.65 35.38 2.22
C GLN A 374 3.44 35.88 1.44
N ILE A 375 2.95 35.09 0.49
CA ILE A 375 1.92 35.46 -0.50
C ILE A 375 0.68 34.56 -0.43
#